data_AF-A0A920RE93-F1
#
_entry.id   AF-A0A920RE93-F1
#
_cell.length_a   1.000
_cell.length_b   1.000
_cell.length_c   1.000
_cell.angle_alpha   90.00
_cell.angle_beta   90.00
_cell.angle_gamma   90.00
#
_symmetry.space_group_name_H-M   'P 1'
#
loop_
_entity.id
_entity.type
_entity.pdbx_description
1 polymer ?
#
loop_
_entity_poly.entity_id
_entity_poly.type
_entity_poly.pdbx_seq_one_letter_code
_entity_poly.pdbx_strand_id
1 'polypeptide(L)'
;MRDSGTVMAWPLDQLRGPVIDKHSPGGVGDTVSLVLAPMLAACNAHVPMISGRGLGHTGGTLDKLASIPGYAIHPDKRRFMDTVVRAGCAIVGQSDELAPADRKFYAVRDVTATVESIPLITASILSKKLAAGLSALVMDIKVGNGAFASNMTAAETLATSIVRVAGN
;
A
#
# COMPACT_ATOMS: atom_id res chain seq x y z
N MET A 1 8.50 10.71 -7.69
CA MET A 1 7.07 10.29 -7.64
C MET A 1 6.46 10.53 -6.27
N ARG A 2 7.07 10.08 -5.15
CA ARG A 2 6.60 10.40 -3.78
C ARG A 2 6.29 11.88 -3.60
N ASP A 3 7.26 12.73 -3.96
CA ASP A 3 7.22 14.18 -3.72
C ASP A 3 6.36 14.96 -4.73
N SER A 4 5.61 14.28 -5.62
CA SER A 4 4.70 14.99 -6.53
C SER A 4 3.42 15.47 -5.84
N GLY A 5 3.23 15.15 -4.55
CA GLY A 5 2.03 15.47 -3.79
C GLY A 5 2.28 15.40 -2.29
N THR A 6 1.23 15.16 -1.51
CA THR A 6 1.27 15.16 -0.05
C THR A 6 2.08 13.98 0.48
N VAL A 7 3.03 14.27 1.39
CA VAL A 7 3.65 13.30 2.29
C VAL A 7 3.03 13.48 3.67
N MET A 8 2.48 12.41 4.23
CA MET A 8 1.81 12.42 5.52
C MET A 8 2.82 12.60 6.66
N ALA A 9 2.44 13.44 7.63
CA ALA A 9 3.13 13.58 8.89
C ALA A 9 2.16 13.16 10.01
N TRP A 10 2.65 12.33 10.93
CA TRP A 10 1.85 11.78 12.01
C TRP A 10 2.12 12.51 13.33
N PRO A 11 1.09 12.75 14.16
CA PRO A 11 1.25 13.39 15.48
C PRO A 11 1.93 12.41 16.44
N LEU A 12 3.27 12.38 16.44
CA LEU A 12 4.06 11.40 17.19
C LEU A 12 3.79 11.43 18.71
N ASP A 13 3.37 12.58 19.24
CA ASP A 13 2.95 12.78 20.62
C ASP A 13 1.65 12.03 20.99
N GLN A 14 0.85 11.67 19.99
CA GLN A 14 -0.42 10.95 20.16
C GLN A 14 -0.30 9.46 19.83
N LEU A 15 0.84 9.02 19.29
CA LEU A 15 1.06 7.62 18.90
C LEU A 15 1.74 6.84 20.02
N ARG A 16 1.32 5.59 20.22
CA ARG A 16 1.87 4.70 21.25
C ARG A 16 2.95 3.75 20.73
N GLY A 17 3.21 3.78 19.43
CA GLY A 17 4.18 2.93 18.77
C GLY A 17 4.44 3.35 17.33
N PRO A 18 5.16 2.52 16.56
CA PRO A 18 5.66 2.90 15.25
C PRO A 18 4.54 2.97 14.20
N VAL A 19 4.70 3.88 13.24
CA VAL A 19 3.85 3.93 12.05
C VAL A 19 4.39 2.96 11.02
N ILE A 20 3.69 1.87 10.74
CA ILE A 20 4.18 0.78 9.87
C ILE A 20 3.10 0.33 8.90
N ASP A 21 3.50 -0.22 7.76
CA ASP A 21 2.54 -0.76 6.79
C ASP A 21 3.07 -2.04 6.13
N LYS A 22 2.17 -2.73 5.44
CA LYS A 22 2.46 -3.87 4.58
C LYS A 22 1.94 -3.59 3.17
N HIS A 23 2.65 -4.06 2.16
CA HIS A 23 2.13 -4.08 0.80
C HIS A 23 2.36 -5.43 0.12
N SER A 24 1.45 -5.77 -0.80
CA SER A 24 1.52 -6.94 -1.67
C SER A 24 1.25 -6.46 -3.10
N PRO A 25 2.04 -6.87 -4.11
CA PRO A 25 1.75 -6.59 -5.51
C PRO A 25 0.43 -7.21 -6.01
N GLY A 26 -0.21 -8.07 -5.21
CA GLY A 26 -1.49 -8.70 -5.54
C GLY A 26 -1.40 -10.23 -5.55
N GLY A 27 -2.56 -10.87 -5.37
CA GLY A 27 -2.71 -12.32 -5.41
C GLY A 27 -4.17 -12.75 -5.37
N VAL A 28 -4.42 -14.04 -5.55
CA VAL A 28 -5.76 -14.64 -5.48
C VAL A 28 -6.04 -15.04 -4.03
N GLY A 29 -7.17 -14.58 -3.47
CA GLY A 29 -7.53 -14.88 -2.09
C GLY A 29 -6.66 -14.19 -1.02
N ASP A 30 -5.84 -13.19 -1.37
CA ASP A 30 -4.92 -12.52 -0.43
C ASP A 30 -5.69 -11.63 0.58
N THR A 31 -6.08 -12.20 1.72
CA THR A 31 -6.82 -11.51 2.80
C THR A 31 -5.92 -11.01 3.93
N VAL A 32 -4.59 -11.17 3.80
CA VAL A 32 -3.62 -10.87 4.86
C VAL A 32 -3.82 -9.48 5.45
N SER A 33 -4.00 -8.46 4.61
CA SER A 33 -4.16 -7.07 5.07
C SER A 33 -5.35 -6.85 6.00
N LEU A 34 -6.45 -7.58 5.82
CA LEU A 34 -7.67 -7.43 6.63
C LEU A 34 -7.46 -7.88 8.08
N VAL A 35 -6.56 -8.84 8.29
CA VAL A 35 -6.28 -9.43 9.60
C VAL A 35 -5.00 -8.83 10.20
N LEU A 36 -3.99 -8.58 9.37
CA LEU A 36 -2.70 -8.05 9.80
C LEU A 36 -2.81 -6.64 10.38
N ALA A 37 -3.59 -5.75 9.75
CA ALA A 37 -3.73 -4.37 10.23
C ALA A 37 -4.25 -4.30 11.69
N PRO A 38 -5.36 -4.97 12.07
CA PRO A 38 -5.82 -4.98 13.46
C PRO A 38 -4.89 -5.77 14.40
N MET A 39 -4.21 -6.83 13.93
CA MET A 39 -3.22 -7.54 14.76
C MET A 39 -2.05 -6.64 15.15
N LEU A 40 -1.50 -5.88 14.20
CA LEU A 40 -0.41 -4.93 14.46
C LEU A 40 -0.88 -3.78 15.36
N ALA A 41 -2.11 -3.29 15.16
CA ALA A 41 -2.72 -2.30 16.04
C ALA A 41 -2.86 -2.79 17.49
N ALA A 42 -3.25 -4.05 17.69
CA ALA A 42 -3.29 -4.67 19.01
C ALA A 42 -1.89 -4.81 19.66
N CYS A 43 -0.83 -4.81 18.86
CA CYS A 43 0.56 -4.73 19.30
C CYS A 43 1.10 -3.28 19.43
N ASN A 44 0.22 -2.28 19.55
CA ASN A 44 0.51 -0.84 19.65
C ASN A 44 1.16 -0.19 18.43
N ALA A 45 1.18 -0.85 17.26
CA ALA A 45 1.60 -0.19 16.03
C ALA A 45 0.47 0.66 15.44
N HIS A 46 0.83 1.64 14.60
CA HIS A 46 -0.12 2.44 13.84
C HIS A 46 -0.03 2.10 12.35
N VAL A 47 -1.13 1.64 11.75
CA VAL A 47 -1.17 1.10 10.38
C VAL A 47 -2.06 1.96 9.48
N PRO A 48 -1.51 3.01 8.84
CA PRO A 48 -2.23 3.85 7.89
C PRO A 48 -2.21 3.24 6.48
N MET A 49 -2.87 2.10 6.32
CA MET A 49 -2.76 1.32 5.09
C MET A 49 -3.51 1.97 3.93
N ILE A 50 -2.73 2.49 2.98
CA ILE A 50 -3.24 2.92 1.68
C ILE A 50 -3.25 1.71 0.74
N SER A 51 -4.45 1.26 0.37
CA SER A 51 -4.66 0.10 -0.50
C SER A 51 -5.14 0.52 -1.89
N GLY A 52 -5.04 -0.41 -2.84
CA GLY A 52 -5.66 -0.33 -4.16
C GLY A 52 -6.90 -1.22 -4.30
N ARG A 53 -7.59 -1.04 -5.43
CA ARG A 53 -8.60 -1.98 -5.94
C ARG A 53 -7.90 -3.16 -6.65
N GLY A 54 -8.69 -4.16 -7.06
CA GLY A 54 -8.22 -5.29 -7.84
C GLY A 54 -7.61 -4.85 -9.17
N LEU A 55 -6.68 -5.68 -9.66
CA LEU A 55 -5.95 -5.45 -10.90
C LEU A 55 -5.81 -6.78 -11.65
N GLY A 56 -6.25 -6.80 -12.92
CA GLY A 56 -6.25 -8.03 -13.71
C GLY A 56 -7.04 -9.14 -13.01
N HIS A 57 -6.41 -10.30 -12.80
CA HIS A 57 -7.00 -11.45 -12.09
C HIS A 57 -6.87 -11.36 -10.56
N THR A 58 -6.16 -10.37 -10.03
CA THR A 58 -5.93 -10.24 -8.59
C THR A 58 -7.00 -9.39 -7.91
N GLY A 59 -7.45 -9.83 -6.73
CA GLY A 59 -8.46 -9.10 -5.95
C GLY A 59 -7.87 -7.94 -5.14
N GLY A 60 -8.64 -6.87 -4.93
CA GLY A 60 -8.24 -5.72 -4.13
C GLY A 60 -8.73 -5.80 -2.68
N THR A 61 -7.90 -5.37 -1.72
CA THR A 61 -8.34 -5.27 -0.31
C THR A 61 -9.46 -4.23 -0.16
N LEU A 62 -9.44 -3.15 -0.95
CA LEU A 62 -10.51 -2.16 -0.95
C LEU A 62 -11.85 -2.71 -1.41
N ASP A 63 -11.85 -3.54 -2.45
CA ASP A 63 -13.10 -4.10 -2.96
C ASP A 63 -13.73 -5.04 -1.94
N LYS A 64 -12.90 -5.78 -1.19
CA LYS A 64 -13.34 -6.61 -0.06
C LYS A 64 -13.98 -5.76 1.04
N LEU A 65 -13.35 -4.66 1.43
CA LEU A 65 -13.90 -3.76 2.46
C LEU A 65 -15.15 -3.01 1.99
N ALA A 66 -15.23 -2.65 0.71
CA ALA A 66 -16.40 -2.01 0.11
C ALA A 66 -17.64 -2.92 0.10
N SER A 67 -17.48 -4.24 0.27
CA SER A 67 -18.60 -5.17 0.44
C SER A 67 -19.30 -5.02 1.80
N ILE A 68 -18.65 -4.39 2.79
CA ILE A 68 -19.22 -4.13 4.11
C ILE A 68 -20.14 -2.89 4.00
N PRO A 69 -21.45 -3.01 4.27
CA PRO A 69 -22.36 -1.87 4.19
C PRO A 69 -21.91 -0.69 5.05
N GLY A 70 -21.78 0.49 4.43
CA GLY A 70 -21.38 1.73 5.11
C GLY A 70 -19.87 1.91 5.31
N TYR A 71 -19.01 1.00 4.83
CA TYR A 71 -17.56 1.19 4.92
C TYR A 71 -17.10 2.36 4.02
N ALA A 72 -16.55 3.41 4.63
CA ALA A 72 -16.04 4.57 3.93
C ALA A 72 -14.61 4.31 3.41
N ILE A 73 -14.48 3.87 2.15
CA ILE A 73 -13.17 3.60 1.53
C ILE A 73 -12.36 4.86 1.17
N HIS A 74 -13.01 6.03 1.08
CA HIS A 74 -12.37 7.32 0.81
C HIS A 74 -12.80 8.36 1.85
N PRO A 75 -12.39 8.21 3.12
CA PRO A 75 -12.66 9.22 4.14
C PRO A 75 -11.83 10.48 3.87
N ASP A 76 -12.26 11.62 4.42
CA ASP A 76 -11.40 12.80 4.46
C ASP A 76 -10.14 12.56 5.32
N LYS A 77 -9.12 13.38 5.09
CA LYS A 77 -7.81 13.26 5.76
C LYS A 77 -7.94 13.27 7.29
N ARG A 78 -8.79 14.13 7.84
CA ARG A 78 -8.97 14.25 9.30
C ARG A 78 -9.55 12.96 9.86
N ARG A 79 -10.64 12.45 9.28
CA ARG A 79 -11.26 11.18 9.67
C ARG A 79 -10.28 10.01 9.54
N PHE A 80 -9.48 9.97 8.47
CA PHE A 80 -8.44 8.96 8.32
C PHE A 80 -7.42 9.01 9.46
N MET A 81 -6.85 10.18 9.73
CA MET A 81 -5.86 10.36 10.79
C MET A 81 -6.43 10.04 12.17
N ASP A 82 -7.62 10.56 12.49
CA ASP A 82 -8.32 10.29 13.76
C ASP A 82 -8.58 8.79 13.95
N THR A 83 -8.90 8.07 12.87
CA THR A 83 -9.12 6.62 12.92
C THR A 83 -7.83 5.86 13.22
N VAL A 84 -6.71 6.21 12.56
CA VAL A 84 -5.42 5.56 12.82
C VAL A 84 -4.91 5.84 14.23
N VAL A 85 -5.12 7.06 14.75
CA VAL A 85 -4.76 7.41 16.14
C VAL A 85 -5.61 6.63 17.14
N ARG A 86 -6.93 6.56 16.93
CA ARG A 86 -7.86 5.94 17.89
C ARG A 86 -7.91 4.43 17.84
N ALA A 87 -7.94 3.85 16.64
CA ALA A 87 -8.10 2.41 16.42
C ALA A 87 -6.79 1.69 16.17
N GLY A 88 -5.68 2.43 15.99
CA GLY A 88 -4.37 1.88 15.62
C GLY A 88 -4.26 1.49 14.14
N CYS A 89 -5.35 1.38 13.37
CA CYS A 89 -5.27 1.11 11.94
C CYS A 89 -6.44 1.70 11.15
N ALA A 90 -6.21 1.96 9.87
CA ALA A 90 -7.26 2.21 8.89
C ALA A 90 -6.80 1.70 7.51
N ILE A 91 -7.72 1.10 6.75
CA ILE A 91 -7.47 0.69 5.37
C ILE A 91 -8.34 1.54 4.45
N VAL A 92 -7.70 2.38 3.65
CA VAL A 92 -8.38 3.37 2.78
C VAL A 92 -7.80 3.36 1.37
N GLY A 93 -8.55 3.93 0.44
CA GLY A 93 -8.08 4.13 -0.92
C GLY A 93 -7.15 5.32 -1.04
N GLN A 94 -6.36 5.32 -2.10
CA GLN A 94 -5.49 6.43 -2.45
C GLN A 94 -6.32 7.71 -2.67
N SER A 95 -5.94 8.79 -2.00
CA SER A 95 -6.45 10.14 -2.26
C SER A 95 -5.74 10.76 -3.47
N ASP A 96 -6.40 11.70 -4.14
CA ASP A 96 -5.86 12.41 -5.30
C ASP A 96 -4.56 13.18 -4.98
N GLU A 97 -4.39 13.56 -3.71
CA GLU A 97 -3.21 14.28 -3.23
C GLU A 97 -1.96 13.40 -3.08
N LEU A 98 -2.09 12.07 -3.00
CA LEU A 98 -0.98 11.19 -2.65
C LEU A 98 -0.33 10.61 -3.91
N ALA A 99 0.92 10.98 -4.15
CA ALA A 99 1.70 10.59 -5.35
C ALA A 99 0.91 10.75 -6.68
N PRO A 100 0.36 11.94 -7.00
CA PRO A 100 -0.48 12.14 -8.20
C PRO A 100 0.23 11.84 -9.52
N ALA A 101 1.57 11.96 -9.56
CA ALA A 101 2.35 11.56 -10.73
C ALA A 101 2.27 10.06 -10.99
N ASP A 102 2.28 9.22 -9.95
CA ASP A 102 2.15 7.77 -10.09
C ASP A 102 0.81 7.40 -10.70
N ARG A 103 -0.30 8.03 -10.27
CA ARG A 103 -1.62 7.75 -10.85
C ARG A 103 -1.66 7.98 -12.36
N LYS A 104 -1.11 9.11 -12.83
CA LYS A 104 -1.04 9.43 -14.26
C LYS A 104 -0.14 8.45 -15.01
N PHE A 105 1.05 8.15 -14.47
CA PHE A 105 1.98 7.19 -15.06
C PHE A 105 1.39 5.78 -15.14
N TYR A 106 0.74 5.34 -14.06
CA TYR A 106 0.12 4.03 -13.97
C TYR A 106 -1.01 3.88 -15.00
N ALA A 107 -1.87 4.89 -15.14
CA ALA A 107 -2.96 4.87 -16.12
C ALA A 107 -2.45 4.69 -17.56
N VAL A 108 -1.34 5.34 -17.92
CA VAL A 108 -0.71 5.14 -19.24
C VAL A 108 -0.14 3.73 -19.36
N ARG A 109 0.53 3.23 -18.32
CA ARG A 109 1.16 1.89 -18.34
C ARG A 109 0.15 0.77 -18.50
N ASP A 110 -1.01 0.90 -17.85
CA ASP A 110 -2.11 -0.06 -17.86
C ASP A 110 -2.67 -0.29 -19.28
N VAL A 111 -2.66 0.73 -20.12
CA VAL A 111 -3.18 0.67 -21.51
C VAL A 111 -2.09 0.56 -22.59
N THR A 112 -0.81 0.48 -22.19
CA THR A 112 0.33 0.43 -23.14
C THR A 112 1.21 -0.81 -22.98
N ALA A 113 0.76 -1.81 -22.22
CA ALA A 113 1.54 -3.02 -21.93
C ALA A 113 2.92 -2.74 -21.29
N THR A 114 3.04 -1.65 -20.53
CA THR A 114 4.29 -1.27 -19.82
C THR A 114 4.15 -1.38 -18.28
N VAL A 115 3.17 -2.16 -17.82
CA VAL A 115 3.01 -2.50 -16.39
C VAL A 115 4.18 -3.37 -15.92
N GLU A 116 4.61 -4.36 -16.73
CA GLU A 116 5.59 -5.38 -16.35
C GLU A 116 7.06 -4.88 -16.38
N SER A 117 7.35 -3.85 -15.59
CA SER A 117 8.69 -3.26 -15.48
C SER A 117 9.05 -3.10 -14.01
N ILE A 118 10.04 -3.86 -13.54
CA ILE A 118 10.52 -3.85 -12.15
C ILE A 118 10.82 -2.42 -11.62
N PRO A 119 11.57 -1.56 -12.33
CA PRO A 119 11.84 -0.21 -11.81
C PRO A 119 10.55 0.63 -11.70
N LEU A 120 9.63 0.51 -12.65
CA LEU A 120 8.37 1.27 -12.62
C LEU A 120 7.38 0.73 -11.58
N ILE A 121 7.39 -0.57 -11.33
CA ILE A 121 6.61 -1.19 -10.24
C ILE A 121 7.16 -0.75 -8.90
N THR A 122 8.49 -0.82 -8.73
CA THR A 122 9.17 -0.37 -7.52
C THR A 122 8.84 1.09 -7.23
N ALA A 123 9.00 1.98 -8.21
CA ALA A 123 8.69 3.40 -8.08
C ALA A 123 7.20 3.64 -7.77
N SER A 124 6.30 2.89 -8.45
CA SER A 124 4.87 3.01 -8.22
C SER A 124 4.48 2.62 -6.80
N ILE A 125 4.89 1.44 -6.34
CA ILE A 125 4.60 0.94 -4.99
C ILE A 125 5.16 1.90 -3.94
N LEU A 126 6.46 2.20 -4.02
CA LEU A 126 7.13 2.99 -2.98
C LEU A 126 6.69 4.44 -2.97
N SER A 127 6.34 5.05 -4.11
CA SER A 127 5.87 6.44 -4.11
C SER A 127 4.66 6.65 -3.20
N LYS A 128 3.73 5.69 -3.19
CA LYS A 128 2.54 5.73 -2.32
C LYS A 128 2.88 5.38 -0.88
N LYS A 129 3.66 4.33 -0.67
CA LYS A 129 3.98 3.84 0.69
C LYS A 129 4.88 4.80 1.45
N LEU A 130 5.88 5.38 0.80
CA LEU A 130 6.74 6.39 1.41
C LEU A 130 5.99 7.71 1.65
N ALA A 131 5.00 8.04 0.81
CA ALA A 131 4.15 9.20 1.04
C ALA A 131 3.22 9.04 2.25
N ALA A 132 3.01 7.81 2.76
CA ALA A 132 2.23 7.56 3.97
C ALA A 132 2.99 7.84 5.29
N GLY A 133 4.24 8.31 5.24
CA GLY A 133 5.00 8.71 6.43
C GLY A 133 5.37 7.54 7.35
N LEU A 134 5.78 6.42 6.77
CA LEU A 134 6.05 5.18 7.49
C LEU A 134 7.45 5.16 8.12
N SER A 135 7.56 4.56 9.31
CA SER A 135 8.82 4.22 9.96
C SER A 135 9.38 2.85 9.53
N ALA A 136 8.51 1.93 9.10
CA ALA A 136 8.89 0.66 8.51
C ALA A 136 7.84 0.18 7.50
N LEU A 137 8.28 -0.61 6.52
CA LEU A 137 7.43 -1.18 5.48
C LEU A 137 7.81 -2.65 5.26
N VAL A 138 6.83 -3.54 5.25
CA VAL A 138 7.01 -4.95 4.88
C VAL A 138 6.43 -5.20 3.49
N MET A 139 7.22 -5.86 2.64
CA MET A 139 6.84 -6.23 1.28
C MET A 139 6.58 -7.73 1.18
N ASP A 140 5.36 -8.09 0.83
CA ASP A 140 4.92 -9.47 0.59
C ASP A 140 4.93 -9.74 -0.92
N ILE A 141 6.05 -10.25 -1.42
CA ILE A 141 6.21 -10.58 -2.83
C ILE A 141 5.75 -12.03 -3.05
N LYS A 142 4.60 -12.17 -3.73
CA LYS A 142 4.07 -13.48 -4.11
C LYS A 142 4.91 -14.10 -5.23
N VAL A 143 4.97 -15.44 -5.27
CA VAL A 143 5.68 -16.21 -6.31
C VAL A 143 4.77 -17.29 -6.87
N GLY A 144 4.76 -17.44 -8.20
CA GLY A 144 4.07 -18.53 -8.89
C GLY A 144 3.00 -18.05 -9.87
N ASN A 145 2.13 -18.97 -10.29
CA ASN A 145 1.17 -18.79 -11.39
C ASN A 145 0.16 -17.65 -11.20
N GLY A 146 -0.22 -17.33 -9.97
CA GLY A 146 -1.15 -16.25 -9.64
C GLY A 146 -0.47 -14.94 -9.23
N ALA A 147 0.86 -14.91 -9.21
CA ALA A 147 1.64 -13.80 -8.71
C ALA A 147 2.18 -12.93 -9.84
N PHE A 148 2.54 -11.70 -9.50
CA PHE A 148 3.29 -10.83 -10.40
C PHE A 148 4.67 -11.44 -10.77
N ALA A 149 5.33 -12.09 -9.81
CA ALA A 149 6.58 -12.81 -10.06
C ALA A 149 6.29 -14.28 -10.40
N SER A 150 6.54 -14.66 -11.65
CA SER A 150 6.30 -16.02 -12.15
C SER A 150 7.24 -17.08 -11.56
N ASN A 151 8.41 -16.68 -11.07
CA ASN A 151 9.40 -17.56 -10.45
C ASN A 151 10.19 -16.83 -9.35
N MET A 152 10.97 -17.59 -8.58
CA MET A 152 11.72 -17.07 -7.43
C MET A 152 12.72 -15.98 -7.83
N THR A 153 13.43 -16.16 -8.94
CA THR A 153 14.42 -15.18 -9.42
C THR A 153 13.78 -13.82 -9.73
N ALA A 154 12.62 -13.81 -10.39
CA ALA A 154 11.87 -12.58 -10.64
C ALA A 154 11.40 -11.93 -9.33
N ALA A 155 10.99 -12.74 -8.36
CA ALA A 155 10.55 -12.27 -7.04
C ALA A 155 11.71 -11.64 -6.26
N GLU A 156 12.86 -12.30 -6.21
CA GLU A 156 14.09 -11.78 -5.57
C GLU A 156 14.58 -10.50 -6.24
N THR A 157 14.49 -10.41 -7.57
CA THR A 157 14.87 -9.20 -8.32
C THR A 157 13.96 -8.02 -7.94
N LEU A 158 12.64 -8.24 -7.87
CA LEU A 158 11.68 -7.23 -7.44
C LEU A 158 11.88 -6.84 -5.96
N ALA A 159 12.04 -7.82 -5.08
CA ALA A 159 12.28 -7.60 -3.65
C ALA A 159 13.56 -6.77 -3.42
N THR A 160 14.65 -7.13 -4.09
CA THR A 160 15.94 -6.42 -4.02
C THR A 160 15.80 -4.99 -4.52
N SER A 161 15.11 -4.78 -5.64
CA SER A 161 14.84 -3.44 -6.18
C SER A 161 14.08 -2.57 -5.17
N ILE A 162 13.04 -3.13 -4.54
CA ILE A 162 12.23 -2.40 -3.56
C ILE A 162 13.02 -2.08 -2.30
N VAL A 163 13.72 -3.05 -1.70
CA VAL A 163 14.52 -2.83 -0.49
C VAL A 163 15.61 -1.79 -0.74
N ARG A 164 16.30 -1.86 -1.88
CA ARG A 164 17.35 -0.90 -2.25
C ARG A 164 16.82 0.52 -2.37
N VAL A 165 15.64 0.72 -2.97
CA VAL A 165 15.07 2.07 -3.15
C VAL A 165 14.44 2.58 -1.85
N ALA A 166 13.87 1.70 -1.01
CA ALA A 166 13.25 2.08 0.25
C ALA A 166 14.27 2.41 1.36
N GLY A 167 15.47 1.82 1.30
CA GLY A 167 16.54 2.06 2.27
C GLY A 167 17.42 3.28 1.98
N ASN A 168 17.22 3.96 0.84
CA ASN A 168 17.86 5.23 0.49
C ASN A 168 17.00 6.41 0.92
#